data_AF-Q2IKG5-F1
#
_entry.id   AF-Q2IKG5-F1
#
_cell.length_a   1.000
_cell.length_b   1.000
_cell.length_c   1.000
_cell.angle_alpha   90.00
_cell.angle_beta   90.00
_cell.angle_gamma   90.00
#
_symmetry.space_group_name_H-M   'P 1'
#
loop_
_entity.id
_entity.type
_entity.pdbx_description
1 polymer ?
#
loop_
_entity_poly.entity_id
_entity_poly.type
_entity_poly.pdbx_seq_one_letter_code
_entity_poly.pdbx_strand_id
1 'polypeptide(L)'
;MNRTLLVTASLAALLAAAPALGERERGPSTPAERRKAVEVTRRLEREPLARRAAADRRWLLQWIVEIPDIQVRGCSGPLDPLAEDDGNRFGKILYVQSVFGMAVFQIEHPRSADDWLAVQTAGVESVLRTYRSLLRARPQARWDELDALLAAQRRGRLPALLEEAMEGCDEPAGPAPGDAI
;
A
#
# COMPACT_ATOMS: atom_id res chain seq x y z
N MET A 1 70.14 -26.90 37.63
CA MET A 1 70.73 -27.01 36.28
C MET A 1 69.79 -26.32 35.30
N ASN A 2 70.19 -25.13 34.82
CA ASN A 2 69.55 -24.46 33.67
C ASN A 2 69.95 -25.15 32.37
N ARG A 3 69.02 -25.26 31.42
CA ARG A 3 69.21 -25.17 29.94
C ARG A 3 67.83 -25.35 29.24
N THR A 4 67.16 -24.31 28.74
CA THR A 4 67.33 -23.58 27.45
C THR A 4 66.37 -24.10 26.34
N LEU A 5 65.35 -23.28 26.00
CA LEU A 5 64.72 -23.02 24.67
C LEU A 5 63.93 -24.16 23.95
N LEU A 6 62.87 -23.99 23.14
CA LEU A 6 62.12 -22.88 22.49
C LEU A 6 60.74 -23.42 22.05
N VAL A 7 59.73 -22.54 22.05
CA VAL A 7 58.67 -22.34 21.03
C VAL A 7 57.77 -23.53 20.63
N THR A 8 56.48 -23.39 20.94
CA THR A 8 55.42 -23.29 19.91
C THR A 8 54.15 -22.75 20.57
N ALA A 9 53.82 -21.50 20.24
CA ALA A 9 52.50 -20.95 20.49
C ALA A 9 51.53 -21.54 19.47
N SER A 10 50.39 -22.06 19.92
CA SER A 10 49.26 -22.39 19.03
C SER A 10 47.97 -22.03 19.74
N LEU A 11 47.62 -20.75 19.56
CA LEU A 11 46.30 -20.18 19.79
C LEU A 11 45.41 -20.65 18.63
N ALA A 12 44.48 -21.57 18.87
CA ALA A 12 43.42 -21.90 17.93
C ALA A 12 42.08 -21.60 18.60
N ALA A 13 41.58 -20.39 18.32
CA ALA A 13 40.28 -19.92 18.71
C ALA A 13 39.18 -20.77 18.06
N LEU A 14 38.42 -21.50 18.88
CA LEU A 14 37.09 -21.98 18.48
C LEU A 14 36.13 -20.78 18.51
N LEU A 15 36.15 -19.98 17.45
CA LEU A 15 35.06 -19.05 17.13
C LEU A 15 33.90 -19.90 16.61
N ALA A 16 32.98 -20.27 17.49
CA ALA A 16 31.74 -20.94 17.11
C ALA A 16 31.00 -20.05 16.10
N ALA A 17 30.71 -20.61 14.93
CA ALA A 17 29.88 -20.00 13.91
C ALA A 17 28.49 -19.70 14.48
N ALA A 18 28.25 -18.43 14.85
CA ALA A 18 26.90 -17.94 14.97
C ALA A 18 26.28 -18.01 13.56
N PRO A 19 25.11 -18.64 13.35
CA PRO A 19 24.42 -18.46 12.09
C PRO A 19 24.17 -16.97 11.96
N ALA A 20 24.66 -16.37 10.89
CA ALA A 20 24.19 -15.06 10.48
C ALA A 20 22.66 -15.19 10.40
N LEU A 21 21.96 -14.52 11.31
CA LEU A 21 20.54 -14.26 11.14
C LEU A 21 20.45 -13.32 9.93
N GLY A 22 20.54 -13.87 8.73
CA GLY A 22 20.11 -13.17 7.54
C GLY A 22 18.67 -12.75 7.77
N GLU A 23 18.36 -11.49 7.49
CA GLU A 23 16.99 -11.02 7.45
C GLU A 23 16.19 -12.00 6.61
N ARG A 24 15.27 -12.75 7.25
CA ARG A 24 14.35 -13.59 6.50
C ARG A 24 13.47 -12.64 5.71
N GLU A 25 13.70 -12.59 4.41
CA GLU A 25 12.83 -11.89 3.46
C GLU A 25 11.37 -12.26 3.78
N ARG A 26 10.50 -11.25 3.87
CA ARG A 26 9.12 -11.46 4.31
C ARG A 26 8.43 -12.39 3.32
N GLY A 27 7.88 -13.51 3.81
CA GLY A 27 7.12 -14.42 2.97
C GLY A 27 5.78 -13.82 2.48
N PRO A 28 5.00 -14.55 1.68
CA PRO A 28 3.67 -14.13 1.25
C PRO A 28 2.73 -13.76 2.41
N SER A 29 1.71 -12.98 2.08
CA SER A 29 0.61 -12.67 2.99
C SER A 29 -0.17 -13.91 3.41
N THR A 30 -0.53 -13.97 4.68
CA THR A 30 -1.34 -15.05 5.24
C THR A 30 -2.83 -14.79 5.04
N PRO A 31 -3.69 -15.83 5.06
CA PRO A 31 -5.14 -15.64 5.02
C PRO A 31 -5.69 -14.78 6.16
N ALA A 32 -5.06 -14.81 7.35
CA ALA A 32 -5.47 -13.98 8.47
C ALA A 32 -5.15 -12.50 8.24
N GLU A 33 -3.98 -12.20 7.69
CA GLU A 33 -3.60 -10.83 7.33
C GLU A 33 -4.48 -10.29 6.21
N ARG A 34 -4.76 -11.07 5.16
CA ARG A 34 -5.68 -10.68 4.08
C ARG A 34 -7.08 -10.34 4.61
N ARG A 35 -7.63 -11.15 5.51
CA ARG A 35 -8.91 -10.86 6.18
C ARG A 35 -8.85 -9.56 6.97
N LYS A 36 -7.77 -9.34 7.73
CA LYS A 36 -7.56 -8.11 8.48
C LYS A 36 -7.44 -6.90 7.55
N ALA A 37 -6.74 -7.03 6.42
CA ALA A 37 -6.60 -5.97 5.43
C ALA A 37 -7.97 -5.53 4.88
N VAL A 38 -8.80 -6.49 4.48
CA VAL A 38 -10.19 -6.22 4.07
C VAL A 38 -10.96 -5.49 5.17
N GLU A 39 -10.96 -6.01 6.40
CA GLU A 39 -11.71 -5.42 7.51
C GLU A 39 -11.26 -3.97 7.83
N VAL A 40 -9.95 -3.75 7.87
CA VAL A 40 -9.36 -2.44 8.17
C VAL A 40 -9.68 -1.44 7.05
N THR A 41 -9.53 -1.83 5.77
CA THR A 41 -9.87 -0.98 4.63
C THR A 41 -11.35 -0.57 4.65
N ARG A 42 -12.27 -1.54 4.80
CA ARG A 42 -13.71 -1.27 4.85
C ARG A 42 -14.09 -0.37 6.03
N ARG A 43 -13.35 -0.46 7.13
CA ARG A 43 -13.53 0.43 8.27
C ARG A 43 -13.06 1.85 7.96
N LEU A 44 -11.89 2.04 7.37
CA LEU A 44 -11.39 3.35 6.97
C LEU A 44 -12.34 4.04 5.98
N GLU A 45 -12.97 3.26 5.09
CA GLU A 45 -14.00 3.74 4.17
C GLU A 45 -15.25 4.28 4.89
N ARG A 46 -15.63 3.72 6.05
CA ARG A 46 -16.81 4.14 6.83
C ARG A 46 -16.50 5.21 7.86
N GLU A 47 -15.34 5.12 8.51
CA GLU A 47 -14.95 5.93 9.66
C GLU A 47 -13.52 6.48 9.51
N PRO A 48 -13.25 7.32 8.49
CA PRO A 48 -11.89 7.76 8.16
C PRO A 48 -11.19 8.55 9.27
N LEU A 49 -11.96 9.10 10.22
CA LEU A 49 -11.47 9.91 11.34
C LEU A 49 -11.63 9.22 12.70
N ALA A 50 -11.92 7.90 12.74
CA ALA A 50 -11.96 7.17 14.00
C ALA A 50 -10.63 7.27 14.75
N ARG A 51 -10.65 7.16 16.08
CA ARG A 51 -9.44 7.23 16.94
C ARG A 51 -8.33 6.27 16.50
N ARG A 52 -8.70 5.10 15.96
CA ARG A 52 -7.75 4.07 15.46
C ARG A 52 -7.31 4.27 14.02
N ALA A 53 -7.92 5.19 13.27
CA ALA A 53 -7.72 5.30 11.82
C ALA A 53 -6.24 5.55 11.44
N ALA A 54 -5.48 6.28 12.26
CA ALA A 54 -4.05 6.48 12.02
C ALA A 54 -3.24 5.19 12.19
N ALA A 55 -3.56 4.38 13.21
CA ALA A 55 -2.89 3.09 13.43
C ALA A 55 -3.27 2.07 12.35
N ASP A 56 -4.55 2.06 11.95
CA ASP A 56 -5.07 1.23 10.86
C ASP A 56 -4.35 1.51 9.53
N ARG A 57 -4.20 2.79 9.14
CA ARG A 57 -3.46 3.18 7.93
C ARG A 57 -2.00 2.77 7.99
N ARG A 58 -1.33 2.99 9.12
CA ARG A 58 0.08 2.58 9.28
C ARG A 58 0.25 1.07 9.15
N TRP A 59 -0.62 0.28 9.78
CA TRP A 59 -0.55 -1.17 9.67
C TRP A 59 -0.78 -1.64 8.23
N LEU A 60 -1.78 -1.09 7.53
CA LEU A 60 -2.04 -1.44 6.12
C LEU A 60 -0.88 -1.07 5.20
N LEU A 61 -0.35 0.15 5.31
CA LEU A 61 0.79 0.58 4.52
C LEU A 61 2.00 -0.33 4.73
N GLN A 62 2.36 -0.58 5.99
CA GLN A 62 3.49 -1.45 6.31
C GLN A 62 3.27 -2.85 5.74
N TRP A 63 2.08 -3.41 5.94
CA TRP A 63 1.75 -4.75 5.45
C TRP A 63 1.83 -4.84 3.92
N ILE A 64 1.32 -3.85 3.18
CA ILE A 64 1.38 -3.83 1.71
C ILE A 64 2.83 -3.72 1.21
N VAL A 65 3.68 -2.93 1.87
CA VAL A 65 5.10 -2.78 1.49
C VAL A 65 5.91 -4.04 1.78
N GLU A 66 5.58 -4.76 2.85
CA GLU A 66 6.33 -5.93 3.28
C GLU A 66 5.99 -7.21 2.50
N ILE A 67 4.77 -7.34 1.96
CA ILE A 67 4.36 -8.60 1.32
C ILE A 67 4.74 -8.65 -0.16
N PRO A 68 5.22 -9.80 -0.68
CA PRO A 68 5.62 -9.92 -2.08
C PRO A 68 4.48 -10.31 -3.04
N ASP A 69 3.34 -10.78 -2.52
CA ASP A 69 2.30 -11.47 -3.30
C ASP A 69 1.08 -10.60 -3.69
N ILE A 70 1.10 -9.31 -3.33
CA ILE A 70 0.11 -8.32 -3.76
C ILE A 70 0.86 -7.11 -4.28
N GLN A 71 0.73 -6.83 -5.57
CA GLN A 71 1.44 -5.73 -6.22
C GLN A 71 0.47 -4.60 -6.50
N VAL A 72 0.60 -3.50 -5.76
CA VAL A 72 -0.18 -2.29 -6.03
C VAL A 72 0.59 -1.41 -7.01
N ARG A 73 0.18 -1.42 -8.27
CA ARG A 73 0.66 -0.49 -9.30
C ARG A 73 -0.25 0.72 -9.34
N GLY A 74 0.18 1.81 -8.73
CA GLY A 74 -0.59 3.05 -8.72
C GLY A 74 -0.47 3.82 -10.04
N CYS A 75 -1.61 4.30 -10.53
CA CYS A 75 -1.68 5.39 -11.49
C CYS A 75 -2.49 6.50 -10.82
N SER A 76 -1.87 7.66 -10.61
CA SER A 76 -2.47 8.71 -9.81
C SER A 76 -3.62 9.38 -10.55
N GLY A 77 -3.52 9.56 -11.88
CA GLY A 77 -4.65 9.85 -12.78
C GLY A 77 -5.60 10.92 -12.22
N PRO A 78 -6.91 10.65 -12.06
CA PRO A 78 -7.85 11.64 -11.53
C PRO A 78 -7.69 11.93 -10.02
N LEU A 79 -6.78 11.22 -9.34
CA LEU A 79 -6.40 11.46 -7.96
C LEU A 79 -5.10 12.27 -7.84
N ASP A 80 -4.45 12.67 -8.94
CA ASP A 80 -3.27 13.55 -8.95
C ASP A 80 -3.42 14.76 -8.00
N PRO A 81 -4.56 15.48 -8.00
CA PRO A 81 -4.73 16.64 -7.11
C PRO A 81 -4.61 16.29 -5.62
N LEU A 82 -4.89 15.04 -5.22
CA LEU A 82 -4.78 14.61 -3.82
C LEU A 82 -3.34 14.42 -3.35
N ALA A 83 -2.40 14.26 -4.28
CA ALA A 83 -0.98 14.14 -3.99
C ALA A 83 -0.33 15.51 -3.75
N GLU A 84 -0.96 16.58 -4.23
CA GLU A 84 -0.50 17.96 -4.07
C GLU A 84 -0.76 18.49 -2.64
N ASP A 85 0.10 19.37 -2.15
CA ASP A 85 -0.07 20.03 -0.86
C ASP A 85 -0.75 21.40 -1.06
N ASP A 86 -2.07 21.36 -1.23
CA ASP A 86 -2.93 22.51 -1.52
C ASP A 86 -3.56 23.14 -0.26
N GLY A 87 -3.14 22.70 0.93
CA GLY A 87 -3.74 23.09 2.21
C GLY A 87 -4.91 22.21 2.67
N ASN A 88 -5.37 21.26 1.84
CA ASN A 88 -6.31 20.23 2.27
C ASN A 88 -5.58 19.09 2.99
N ARG A 89 -5.57 19.15 4.32
CA ARG A 89 -4.93 18.14 5.19
C ARG A 89 -5.41 16.69 4.98
N PHE A 90 -6.47 16.47 4.21
CA PHE A 90 -7.01 15.15 3.94
C PHE A 90 -6.53 14.52 2.63
N GLY A 91 -5.86 15.28 1.74
CA GLY A 91 -5.39 14.79 0.43
C GLY A 91 -4.58 13.49 0.54
N LYS A 92 -3.49 13.52 1.31
CA LYS A 92 -2.61 12.35 1.54
C LYS A 92 -3.34 11.12 2.09
N ILE A 93 -4.31 11.31 3.00
CA ILE A 93 -5.06 10.17 3.57
C ILE A 93 -6.11 9.61 2.61
N LEU A 94 -6.59 10.42 1.67
CA LEU A 94 -7.51 9.99 0.61
C LEU A 94 -6.72 9.33 -0.53
N TYR A 95 -5.55 9.87 -0.89
CA TYR A 95 -4.68 9.24 -1.87
C TYR A 95 -4.25 7.85 -1.43
N VAL A 96 -3.73 7.69 -0.22
CA VAL A 96 -3.30 6.36 0.28
C VAL A 96 -4.45 5.36 0.40
N GLN A 97 -5.69 5.83 0.50
CA GLN A 97 -6.86 4.97 0.53
C GLN A 97 -7.10 4.25 -0.80
N SER A 98 -6.60 4.79 -1.92
CA SER A 98 -6.64 4.08 -3.20
C SER A 98 -5.78 2.82 -3.16
N VAL A 99 -4.58 2.90 -2.59
CA VAL A 99 -3.65 1.77 -2.36
C VAL A 99 -4.33 0.64 -1.59
N PHE A 100 -5.07 0.98 -0.54
CA PHE A 100 -5.80 -0.02 0.25
C PHE A 100 -6.96 -0.66 -0.52
N GLY A 101 -7.67 0.13 -1.33
CA GLY A 101 -8.73 -0.36 -2.20
C GLY A 101 -8.21 -1.34 -3.25
N MET A 102 -7.09 -1.00 -3.89
CA MET A 102 -6.40 -1.84 -4.87
C MET A 102 -5.97 -3.19 -4.27
N ALA A 103 -5.29 -3.17 -3.11
CA ALA A 103 -4.84 -4.38 -2.44
C ALA A 103 -6.01 -5.29 -2.05
N VAL A 104 -7.10 -4.72 -1.52
CA VAL A 104 -8.30 -5.49 -1.15
C VAL A 104 -9.01 -6.05 -2.38
N PHE A 105 -9.05 -5.34 -3.49
CA PHE A 105 -9.60 -5.86 -4.73
C PHE A 105 -8.86 -7.10 -5.21
N GLN A 106 -7.52 -7.10 -5.20
CA GLN A 106 -6.72 -8.27 -5.57
C GLN A 106 -6.96 -9.48 -4.64
N ILE A 107 -7.25 -9.23 -3.35
CA ILE A 107 -7.63 -10.28 -2.39
C ILE A 107 -9.02 -10.87 -2.73
N GLU A 108 -10.00 -10.01 -2.97
CA GLU A 108 -11.41 -10.39 -3.17
C GLU A 108 -11.65 -10.95 -4.59
N HIS A 109 -10.83 -10.55 -5.56
CA HIS A 109 -10.96 -10.87 -6.98
C HIS A 109 -9.64 -11.41 -7.56
N PRO A 110 -9.13 -12.56 -7.08
CA PRO A 110 -7.82 -13.07 -7.50
C PRO A 110 -7.73 -13.39 -9.00
N ARG A 111 -8.85 -13.64 -9.67
CA ARG A 111 -8.90 -13.86 -11.13
C ARG A 111 -8.76 -12.58 -11.97
N SER A 112 -8.88 -11.43 -11.33
CA SER A 112 -8.80 -10.09 -11.94
C SER A 112 -7.68 -9.27 -11.31
N ALA A 113 -6.75 -9.90 -10.58
CA ALA A 113 -5.67 -9.20 -9.90
C ALA A 113 -4.71 -8.50 -10.87
N ASP A 114 -4.57 -9.04 -12.10
CA ASP A 114 -3.74 -8.47 -13.16
C ASP A 114 -4.50 -7.49 -14.08
N ASP A 115 -5.82 -7.35 -13.90
CA ASP A 115 -6.63 -6.35 -14.61
C ASP A 115 -6.37 -4.98 -13.98
N TRP A 116 -5.37 -4.27 -14.52
CA TRP A 116 -4.90 -3.02 -13.95
C TRP A 116 -6.00 -1.95 -13.88
N LEU A 117 -6.87 -1.87 -14.90
CA LEU A 117 -8.00 -0.93 -14.91
C LEU A 117 -9.01 -1.26 -13.81
N ALA A 118 -9.33 -2.55 -13.60
CA ALA A 118 -10.23 -2.96 -12.53
C ALA A 118 -9.62 -2.69 -11.13
N VAL A 119 -8.33 -2.97 -10.95
CA VAL A 119 -7.60 -2.68 -9.70
C VAL A 119 -7.62 -1.18 -9.41
N GLN A 120 -7.23 -0.35 -10.38
CA GLN A 120 -7.24 1.12 -10.28
C GLN A 120 -8.63 1.66 -9.99
N THR A 121 -9.65 1.14 -10.66
CA THR A 121 -11.05 1.48 -10.40
C THR A 121 -11.44 1.20 -8.96
N ALA A 122 -11.09 0.03 -8.42
CA ALA A 122 -11.36 -0.31 -7.03
C ALA A 122 -10.64 0.63 -6.04
N GLY A 123 -9.43 1.07 -6.39
CA GLY A 123 -8.70 2.11 -5.66
C GLY A 123 -9.47 3.43 -5.61
N VAL A 124 -9.87 3.98 -6.76
CA VAL A 124 -10.64 5.23 -6.84
C VAL A 124 -11.97 5.10 -6.09
N GLU A 125 -12.69 3.99 -6.24
CA GLU A 125 -13.94 3.79 -5.53
C GLU A 125 -13.78 3.73 -4.01
N SER A 126 -12.67 3.17 -3.51
CA SER A 126 -12.29 3.18 -2.09
C SER A 126 -12.10 4.61 -1.59
N VAL A 127 -11.44 5.47 -2.39
CA VAL A 127 -11.35 6.91 -2.11
C VAL A 127 -12.74 7.55 -2.05
N LEU A 128 -13.61 7.30 -3.02
CA LEU A 128 -14.95 7.90 -3.07
C LEU A 128 -15.87 7.44 -1.92
N ARG A 129 -15.76 6.18 -1.45
CA ARG A 129 -16.45 5.71 -0.24
C ARG A 129 -15.95 6.45 1.00
N THR A 130 -14.64 6.60 1.12
CA THR A 130 -13.96 7.28 2.23
C THR A 130 -14.27 8.77 2.26
N TYR A 131 -14.24 9.43 1.11
CA TYR A 131 -14.56 10.84 0.95
C TYR A 131 -16.02 11.14 1.31
N ARG A 132 -16.98 10.31 0.88
CA ARG A 132 -18.38 10.43 1.33
C ARG A 132 -18.52 10.37 2.85
N SER A 133 -17.77 9.49 3.51
CA SER A 133 -17.75 9.38 4.97
C SER A 133 -17.06 10.56 5.64
N LEU A 134 -15.98 11.06 5.05
CA LEU A 134 -15.27 12.26 5.50
C LEU A 134 -16.17 13.49 5.46
N LEU A 135 -16.89 13.72 4.37
CA LEU A 135 -17.81 14.85 4.22
C LEU A 135 -18.90 14.87 5.28
N ARG A 136 -19.43 13.71 5.67
CA ARG A 136 -20.42 13.61 6.76
C ARG A 136 -19.88 14.09 8.11
N ALA A 137 -18.59 13.83 8.38
CA ALA A 137 -17.95 14.23 9.63
C ALA A 137 -17.34 15.65 9.57
N ARG A 138 -16.94 16.10 8.38
CA ARG A 138 -16.23 17.35 8.11
C ARG A 138 -16.67 17.91 6.75
N PRO A 139 -17.81 18.63 6.67
CA PRO A 139 -18.28 19.22 5.42
C PRO A 139 -17.28 20.18 4.77
N GLN A 140 -16.41 20.82 5.57
CA GLN A 140 -15.33 21.68 5.10
C GLN A 140 -14.19 20.93 4.41
N ALA A 141 -14.19 19.60 4.43
CA ALA A 141 -13.23 18.77 3.70
C ALA A 141 -13.62 18.57 2.23
N ARG A 142 -14.61 19.32 1.72
CA ARG A 142 -15.06 19.27 0.33
C ARG A 142 -13.92 19.57 -0.62
N TRP A 143 -13.91 18.81 -1.70
CA TRP A 143 -12.95 18.86 -2.79
C TRP A 143 -13.71 18.70 -4.11
N ASP A 144 -13.66 19.72 -4.97
CA ASP A 144 -14.49 19.81 -6.18
C ASP A 144 -14.17 18.68 -7.18
N GLU A 145 -12.91 18.31 -7.32
CA GLU A 145 -12.44 17.19 -8.13
C GLU A 145 -13.05 15.86 -7.67
N LEU A 146 -13.11 15.60 -6.36
CA LEU A 146 -13.76 14.40 -5.83
C LEU A 146 -15.30 14.45 -5.93
N ASP A 147 -15.90 15.64 -5.83
CA ASP A 147 -17.33 15.83 -6.09
C ASP A 147 -17.67 15.55 -7.57
N ALA A 148 -16.78 15.91 -8.50
CA ALA A 148 -16.90 15.60 -9.92
C ALA A 148 -16.81 14.07 -10.18
N LEU A 149 -15.87 13.37 -9.54
CA LEU A 149 -15.78 11.91 -9.60
C LEU A 149 -17.02 11.22 -9.01
N LEU A 150 -17.55 11.70 -7.89
CA LEU A 150 -18.83 11.20 -7.33
C LEU A 150 -19.99 11.42 -8.31
N ALA A 151 -20.02 12.54 -9.02
CA ALA A 151 -21.03 12.79 -10.05
C ALA A 151 -20.85 11.87 -11.26
N ALA A 152 -19.62 11.58 -11.69
CA ALA A 152 -19.32 10.61 -12.75
C ALA A 152 -19.76 9.20 -12.36
N GLN A 153 -19.46 8.76 -11.12
CA GLN A 153 -19.90 7.46 -10.58
C GLN A 153 -21.42 7.31 -10.64
N ARG A 154 -22.18 8.32 -10.17
CA ARG A 154 -23.66 8.27 -10.19
C ARG A 154 -24.27 8.18 -11.59
N ARG A 155 -23.53 8.63 -12.61
CA ARG A 155 -23.96 8.58 -14.02
C ARG A 155 -23.44 7.36 -14.77
N GLY A 156 -22.75 6.43 -14.09
CA GLY A 156 -22.13 5.27 -14.73
C GLY A 156 -20.95 5.63 -15.65
N ARG A 157 -20.37 6.84 -15.51
CA ARG A 157 -19.28 7.34 -16.36
C ARG A 157 -17.89 7.19 -15.74
N LEU A 158 -17.80 6.69 -14.50
CA LEU A 158 -16.52 6.53 -13.82
C LEU A 158 -15.57 5.57 -14.57
N PRO A 159 -16.01 4.39 -15.05
CA PRO A 159 -15.09 3.47 -15.74
C PRO A 159 -14.42 4.09 -16.98
N ALA A 160 -15.20 4.73 -17.85
CA ALA A 160 -14.67 5.39 -19.05
C ALA A 160 -13.70 6.53 -18.73
N LEU A 161 -13.98 7.32 -17.67
CA LEU A 161 -13.07 8.36 -17.22
C LEU A 161 -11.74 7.78 -16.73
N LEU A 162 -11.78 6.64 -16.02
CA LEU A 162 -10.57 5.97 -15.54
C LEU A 162 -9.79 5.31 -16.65
N GLU A 163 -10.47 4.73 -17.64
CA GLU A 163 -9.83 4.19 -18.84
C GLU A 163 -9.04 5.28 -19.57
N GLU A 164 -9.67 6.43 -19.85
CA GLU A 164 -9.01 7.60 -20.46
C GLU A 164 -7.85 8.13 -19.59
N ALA A 165 -8.05 8.28 -18.29
CA ALA A 165 -7.00 8.76 -17.39
C ALA A 165 -5.80 7.80 -17.28
N MET A 166 -6.03 6.49 -17.51
CA MET A 166 -4.98 5.48 -17.48
C MET A 166 -4.16 5.43 -18.77
N GLU A 167 -4.64 5.97 -19.89
CA GLU A 167 -3.83 6.10 -21.12
C GLU A 167 -2.60 6.99 -20.91
N GLY A 168 -2.70 8.00 -20.03
CA GLY A 168 -1.60 8.87 -19.64
C GLY A 168 -0.69 8.28 -18.56
N CYS A 169 -1.03 7.10 -18.04
CA CYS A 169 -0.17 6.37 -17.14
C CYS A 169 0.67 5.42 -17.99
N ASP A 170 1.94 5.79 -18.21
CA ASP A 170 2.92 4.88 -18.79
C ASP A 170 2.80 3.53 -18.06
N GLU A 171 2.67 2.42 -18.78
CA GLU A 171 3.13 1.15 -18.21
C GLU A 171 4.64 1.30 -18.02
N PRO A 172 5.19 1.31 -16.79
CA PRO A 172 6.61 1.10 -16.68
C PRO A 172 6.79 -0.41 -16.56
N ALA A 173 7.57 -0.95 -17.47
CA ALA A 173 8.54 -1.98 -17.16
C ALA A 173 9.32 -1.56 -15.90
N GLY A 174 8.75 -1.78 -14.72
CA GLY A 174 9.42 -1.68 -13.43
C GLY A 174 9.76 -3.10 -13.01
N PRO A 175 11.00 -3.34 -12.53
CA PRO A 175 11.36 -4.69 -12.18
C PRO A 175 10.50 -5.20 -11.02
N ALA A 176 10.43 -6.52 -10.87
CA ALA A 176 9.79 -7.11 -9.71
C ALA A 176 10.36 -6.48 -8.43
N PRO A 177 9.57 -6.32 -7.36
CA PRO A 177 9.97 -5.60 -6.14
C PRO A 177 11.31 -6.02 -5.50
N GLY A 178 11.85 -7.19 -5.87
CA GLY A 178 13.17 -7.66 -5.46
C GLY A 178 14.36 -6.93 -6.07
N ASP A 179 14.17 -6.16 -7.15
CA ASP A 179 15.28 -5.43 -7.80
C ASP A 179 15.43 -4.00 -7.27
N ALA A 180 14.72 -3.65 -6.19
CA ALA A 180 14.86 -2.40 -5.45
C ALA A 180 15.64 -2.56 -4.13
N ILE A 181 16.35 -3.69 -3.95
CA ILE A 181 17.31 -3.93 -2.86
C ILE A 181 18.73 -3.87 -3.42
#